data_AF-A0A3D1YEI2-F1
#
_entry.id   AF-A0A3D1YEI2-F1
#
_cell.length_a   1.000
_cell.length_b   1.000
_cell.length_c   1.000
_cell.angle_alpha   90.00
_cell.angle_beta   90.00
_cell.angle_gamma   90.00
#
_symmetry.space_group_name_H-M   'P 1'
#
loop_
_entity.id
_entity.type
_entity.pdbx_description
1 polymer ?
#
loop_
_entity_poly.entity_id
_entity_poly.type
_entity_poly.pdbx_seq_one_letter_code
_entity_poly.pdbx_strand_id
1 'polypeptide(L)' 'MMHKTDAAIQLIRNALTAGIKAGYVLMDTWFTTEPMLKNILDTGIHAIGMVKQLQQRYTYNGRQYTQP' A
#
# COMPACT_ATOMS: atom_id res chain seq x y z
N MET A 1 12.67 -3.27 17.63
CA MET A 1 13.10 -3.74 16.30
C MET A 1 12.00 -3.34 15.33
N MET A 2 12.30 -2.62 14.24
CA MET A 2 11.27 -2.09 13.34
C MET A 2 10.90 -3.13 12.28
N HIS A 3 9.61 -3.34 11.99
CA HIS A 3 9.20 -4.23 10.92
C HIS A 3 9.45 -3.59 9.55
N LYS A 4 9.68 -4.41 8.52
CA LYS A 4 10.00 -3.93 7.16
C LYS A 4 8.93 -3.00 6.58
N THR A 5 7.65 -3.26 6.89
CA THR A 5 6.52 -2.44 6.47
C THR A 5 6.52 -1.06 7.14
N ASP A 6 6.91 -0.99 8.40
CA ASP A 6 6.98 0.27 9.15
C ASP A 6 8.06 1.19 8.55
N ALA A 7 9.20 0.60 8.16
CA ALA A 7 10.27 1.30 7.46
C ALA A 7 9.77 1.96 6.17
N ALA A 8 9.02 1.21 5.36
CA ALA A 8 8.50 1.68 4.09
C ALA A 8 7.48 2.83 4.27
N ILE A 9 6.57 2.71 5.24
CA ILE A 9 5.62 3.80 5.55
C ILE A 9 6.35 5.04 6.06
N GLN A 10 7.38 4.87 6.89
CA GLN A 10 8.16 6.00 7.39
C GLN A 10 8.93 6.71 6.27
N LEU A 11 9.47 5.97 5.29
CA LEU A 11 10.09 6.56 4.10
C LEU A 11 9.10 7.40 3.29
N ILE A 12 7.87 6.90 3.10
CA ILE A 12 6.80 7.65 2.41
C ILE A 12 6.49 8.94 3.18
N ARG A 13 6.26 8.86 4.49
CA ARG A 13 5.99 10.04 5.33
C ARG A 13 7.11 11.07 5.29
N ASN A 14 8.36 10.62 5.31
CA ASN A 14 9.52 11.51 5.23
C ASN A 14 9.60 12.21 3.87
N ALA A 15 9.36 11.49 2.77
CA ALA A 15 9.33 12.06 1.43
C ALA A 15 8.25 13.16 1.30
N LEU A 16 7.04 12.89 1.78
CA LEU A 16 5.93 13.85 1.79
C LEU A 16 6.25 15.07 2.66
N THR A 17 6.79 14.85 3.86
CA THR A 17 7.22 15.92 4.79
C THR A 17 8.33 16.79 4.18
N ALA A 18 9.23 16.21 3.39
CA ALA A 18 10.27 16.92 2.67
C ALA A 18 9.74 17.76 1.48
N GLY A 19 8.43 17.72 1.22
CA GLY A 19 7.77 18.51 0.19
C GLY A 19 7.64 17.81 -1.16
N ILE A 20 7.95 16.52 -1.25
CA ILE A 20 7.71 15.74 -2.48
C ILE A 20 6.21 15.60 -2.66
N LYS A 21 5.68 16.14 -3.75
CA LYS A 21 4.26 16.06 -4.09
C LYS A 21 4.01 14.81 -4.93
N ALA A 22 3.21 13.89 -4.41
CA ALA A 22 2.81 12.69 -5.12
C ALA A 22 1.32 12.42 -4.88
N GLY A 23 0.61 11.94 -5.91
CA GLY A 23 -0.76 11.42 -5.75
C GLY A 23 -0.79 9.91 -5.50
N TYR A 24 0.27 9.20 -5.91
CA TYR A 24 0.38 7.74 -5.86
C TYR A 24 1.80 7.32 -5.49
N VAL A 25 1.92 6.21 -4.77
CA VAL A 25 3.16 5.44 -4.59
C VAL A 25 3.09 4.15 -5.39
N LEU A 26 4.13 3.86 -6.17
CA LEU A 26 4.28 2.58 -6.87
C LEU A 26 4.90 1.56 -5.92
N MET A 27 4.20 0.45 -5.73
CA MET A 27 4.53 -0.58 -4.75
C MET A 27 4.94 -1.88 -5.43
N ASP A 28 5.95 -2.52 -4.85
CA ASP A 28 6.34 -3.87 -5.22
C ASP A 28 5.34 -4.91 -4.67
N THR A 29 5.23 -6.06 -5.34
CA THR A 29 4.33 -7.16 -4.99
C THR A 29 4.52 -7.66 -3.56
N TRP A 30 5.74 -7.63 -3.03
CA TRP A 30 6.03 -8.07 -1.66
C TRP A 30 5.43 -7.18 -0.59
N PHE A 31 5.07 -5.94 -0.92
CA PHE A 31 4.52 -4.96 0.01
C PHE A 31 3.03 -4.65 -0.25
N THR A 32 2.44 -5.17 -1.32
CA THR A 32 1.05 -4.86 -1.70
C THR A 32 0.06 -5.73 -0.92
N THR A 33 -0.06 -5.47 0.38
CA THR A 33 -1.00 -6.12 1.30
C THR A 33 -2.05 -5.14 1.80
N GLU A 34 -3.23 -5.63 2.23
CA GLU A 34 -4.31 -4.76 2.73
C GLU A 34 -3.86 -3.81 3.85
N PRO A 35 -3.13 -4.26 4.90
CA PRO A 35 -2.65 -3.35 5.95
C PRO A 35 -1.71 -2.26 5.43
N MET A 36 -0.87 -2.60 4.44
CA MET A 36 0.06 -1.64 3.84
C MET A 36 -0.70 -0.60 3.00
N LEU A 37 -1.66 -1.04 2.20
CA LEU A 37 -2.51 -0.15 1.39
C LEU A 37 -3.28 0.82 2.29
N LYS A 38 -3.83 0.33 3.40
CA LYS A 38 -4.50 1.17 4.40
C LYS A 38 -3.56 2.22 5.00
N ASN A 39 -2.38 1.81 5.44
CA ASN A 39 -1.38 2.75 5.99
C ASN A 39 -0.94 3.83 4.97
N ILE A 40 -0.88 3.49 3.68
CA ILE A 40 -0.57 4.47 2.62
C ILE A 40 -1.72 5.46 2.44
N LEU A 41 -2.97 4.99 2.40
CA LEU A 41 -4.13 5.87 2.33
C LEU A 41 -4.16 6.88 3.48
N ASP A 42 -3.77 6.46 4.69
CA ASP A 42 -3.66 7.34 5.86
C ASP A 42 -2.58 8.43 5.72
N THR A 43 -1.63 8.28 4.78
CA THR A 43 -0.66 9.34 4.45
C THR A 43 -1.19 10.39 3.46
N GLY A 44 -2.42 10.22 2.96
CA GLY A 44 -3.07 11.15 2.04
C GLY A 44 -2.72 10.92 0.56
N ILE A 45 -2.04 9.82 0.24
CA ILE A 45 -1.75 9.40 -1.14
C ILE A 45 -2.29 7.99 -1.39
N HIS A 46 -2.43 7.62 -2.66
CA HIS A 46 -2.90 6.30 -3.06
C HIS A 46 -1.72 5.36 -3.38
N ALA A 47 -1.99 4.07 -3.53
CA ALA A 47 -0.99 3.09 -3.95
C ALA A 47 -1.39 2.45 -5.29
N ILE A 48 -0.39 2.20 -6.13
CA ILE A 48 -0.49 1.34 -7.31
C ILE A 48 0.52 0.22 -7.10
N GLY A 49 0.09 -1.04 -7.15
CA GLY A 49 0.99 -2.16 -6.94
C GLY A 49 0.43 -3.44 -7.51
N MET A 50 1.32 -4.37 -7.83
CA MET A 50 0.93 -5.73 -8.21
C MET A 50 0.59 -6.51 -6.94
N VAL A 51 -0.47 -7.30 -6.98
CA VAL A 51 -0.80 -8.24 -5.89
C VAL A 51 -0.22 -9.62 -6.20
N LYS A 52 0.20 -10.34 -5.16
CA LYS A 52 0.69 -11.71 -5.33
C LYS A 52 -0.48 -12.62 -5.65
N GLN A 53 -0.41 -13.36 -6.76
CA GLN A 53 -1.45 -14.31 -7.17
C GLN A 53 -1.52 -15.50 -6.21
N LEU A 54 -2.27 -15.34 -5.13
CA LEU A 54 -2.47 -16.36 -4.09
C LEU A 54 -3.94 -16.78 -3.97
N GLN A 55 -4.78 -16.50 -4.98
CA GLN A 55 -6.24 -16.72 -4.94
C GLN A 55 -6.89 -16.04 -3.71
N GLN A 56 -6.33 -14.90 -3.30
CA GLN A 56 -6.79 -14.20 -2.11
C GLN A 56 -8.16 -13.58 -2.33
N ARG A 57 -9.08 -13.80 -1.39
CA ARG A 57 -10.40 -13.17 -1.38
C ARG A 57 -10.33 -11.78 -0.79
N TYR A 58 -11.05 -10.83 -1.39
CA TYR A 58 -11.15 -9.46 -0.90
C TYR A 58 -12.54 -8.87 -1.18
N THR A 59 -12.93 -7.87 -0.39
CA THR A 59 -14.17 -7.13 -0.61
C THR A 59 -13.85 -5.76 -1.16
N TYR A 60 -14.52 -5.37 -2.25
CA TYR A 60 -14.40 -4.05 -2.84
C TYR A 60 -15.79 -3.54 -3.26
N ASN A 61 -16.14 -2.33 -2.83
CA ASN A 61 -17.46 -1.72 -3.07
C ASN A 61 -18.65 -2.67 -2.76
N GLY A 62 -18.57 -3.36 -1.62
CA GLY A 62 -19.62 -4.30 -1.16
C GLY A 62 -19.69 -5.63 -1.92
N ARG A 63 -18.80 -5.88 -2.89
CA ARG A 63 -18.73 -7.14 -3.64
C ARG A 63 -17.49 -7.93 -3.25
N GLN A 64 -17.63 -9.26 -3.22
CA GLN A 64 -16.51 -10.17 -2.98
C GLN A 64 -15.86 -10.54 -4.31
N TYR A 65 -14.53 -10.53 -4.31
CA TYR A 65 -13.68 -10.89 -5.43
C TYR A 65 -12.63 -11.90 -4.97
N THR A 66 -12.11 -12.66 -5.93
CA THR A 66 -10.94 -13.53 -5.75
C THR A 66 -9.90 -13.08 -6.75
N GLN A 67 -8.66 -12.88 -6.30
CA GLN A 67 -7.56 -12.58 -7.20
C GLN A 67 -7.36 -13.74 -8.18
N PRO A 68 -7.10 -13.45 -9.48
CA PRO A 68 -6.91 -14.47 -10.49
C PRO A 68 -5.69 -15.36 -10.24
#